data_AF-A0A1C7D952-F1
#
_entry.id   AF-A0A1C7D952-F1
#
_cell.length_a   1.000
_cell.length_b   1.000
_cell.length_c   1.000
_cell.angle_alpha   90.00
_cell.angle_beta   90.00
_cell.angle_gamma   90.00
#
_symmetry.space_group_name_H-M   'P 1'
#
loop_
_entity.id
_entity.type
_entity.pdbx_description
1 polymer ?
#
loop_
_entity_poly.entity_id
_entity_poly.type
_entity_poly.pdbx_seq_one_letter_code
_entity_poly.pdbx_strand_id
1 'polypeptide(L)'
;MKTFKKAFAAIGALSLGLAPVAGAAQDTEMKPEVYQLLLDCGTMNLLASTGTEDAAEVEEYEAKALAFWRVGKAYGSADQDKLKTDTDASIERVGALVGSADDKALTDLISRCVGMEETVTKINGEMGS
;
A
#
# COMPACT_ATOMS: atom_id res chain seq x y z
N MET A 1 -15.68 31.01 2.12
CA MET A 1 -15.42 29.67 1.55
C MET A 1 -14.19 29.78 0.66
N LYS A 2 -13.05 29.21 1.07
CA LYS A 2 -11.81 29.24 0.28
C LYS A 2 -11.68 27.92 -0.48
N THR A 3 -11.67 28.01 -1.79
CA THR A 3 -11.53 26.93 -2.76
C THR A 3 -10.11 26.37 -2.67
N PHE A 4 -9.95 25.14 -2.17
CA PHE A 4 -8.65 24.45 -2.21
C PHE A 4 -8.47 23.81 -3.60
N LYS A 5 -7.48 24.36 -4.30
CA LYS A 5 -7.07 24.02 -5.66
C LYS A 5 -6.31 22.70 -5.60
N LYS A 6 -6.82 21.65 -6.24
CA LYS A 6 -6.12 20.37 -6.40
C LYS A 6 -4.81 20.59 -7.17
N ALA A 7 -3.70 20.24 -6.54
CA ALA A 7 -2.41 20.10 -7.20
C ALA A 7 -1.85 18.70 -6.85
N PHE A 8 -2.33 17.68 -7.56
CA PHE A 8 -1.63 16.41 -7.65
C PHE A 8 -0.59 16.57 -8.75
N ALA A 9 0.64 16.88 -8.37
CA ALA A 9 1.76 16.93 -9.30
C ALA A 9 2.94 16.15 -8.70
N ALA A 10 3.31 15.08 -9.42
CA ALA A 10 4.61 14.43 -9.46
C ALA A 10 5.09 13.71 -8.17
N ILE A 11 4.71 12.44 -8.02
CA ILE A 11 5.63 11.46 -7.45
C ILE A 11 6.54 11.00 -8.60
N GLY A 12 7.72 11.61 -8.65
CA GLY A 12 8.77 11.33 -9.62
C GLY A 12 9.29 9.90 -9.48
N ALA A 13 9.79 9.38 -10.60
CA ALA A 13 10.27 8.03 -10.80
C ALA A 13 11.23 7.53 -9.69
N LEU A 14 10.75 6.60 -8.87
CA LEU A 14 11.59 5.70 -8.10
C LEU A 14 12.03 4.56 -9.03
N SER A 15 13.21 4.73 -9.63
CA SER A 15 13.90 3.68 -10.38
C SER A 15 14.37 2.57 -9.43
N LEU A 16 13.46 1.62 -9.13
CA LEU A 16 13.76 0.37 -8.44
C LEU A 16 14.48 -0.56 -9.41
N GLY A 17 15.81 -0.51 -9.42
CA GLY A 17 16.65 -1.53 -10.07
C GLY A 17 16.41 -2.88 -9.41
N LEU A 18 15.65 -3.75 -10.08
CA LEU A 18 15.31 -5.09 -9.60
C LEU A 18 16.15 -6.12 -10.37
N ALA A 19 17.04 -6.79 -9.65
CA ALA A 19 17.62 -8.05 -10.10
C ALA A 19 16.50 -9.12 -10.20
N PRO A 20 16.58 -10.07 -11.15
CA PRO A 20 15.57 -11.10 -11.31
C PRO A 20 15.67 -12.12 -10.17
N VAL A 21 14.77 -12.03 -9.19
CA VAL A 21 14.59 -13.11 -8.20
C VAL A 21 13.78 -14.21 -8.88
N ALA A 22 14.49 -15.22 -9.35
CA ALA A 22 13.91 -16.50 -9.74
C ALA A 22 13.69 -17.34 -8.46
N GLY A 23 12.45 -17.77 -8.21
CA GLY A 23 12.19 -18.89 -7.31
C GLY A 23 11.20 -18.61 -6.18
N ALA A 24 9.91 -18.55 -6.51
CA ALA A 24 8.85 -19.09 -5.66
C ALA A 24 7.66 -19.42 -6.55
N ALA A 25 7.64 -20.64 -7.09
CA ALA A 25 6.40 -21.24 -7.53
C ALA A 25 5.57 -21.52 -6.27
N GLN A 26 4.72 -20.56 -5.88
CA GLN A 26 3.63 -20.81 -4.94
C GLN A 26 2.32 -20.75 -5.71
N ASP A 27 1.85 -21.95 -6.03
CA ASP A 27 0.55 -22.28 -6.62
C ASP A 27 -0.60 -22.00 -5.63
N THR A 28 -0.63 -20.79 -5.09
CA THR A 28 -1.76 -20.25 -4.34
C THR A 28 -2.42 -19.27 -5.28
N GLU A 29 -3.45 -19.73 -5.97
CA GLU A 29 -4.37 -18.87 -6.70
C GLU A 29 -4.81 -17.75 -5.74
N MET A 30 -4.27 -16.55 -5.95
CA MET A 30 -4.51 -15.44 -5.04
C MET A 30 -5.98 -15.10 -5.08
N LYS A 31 -6.59 -15.02 -3.90
CA LYS A 31 -7.87 -14.35 -3.73
C LYS A 31 -7.67 -12.88 -4.11
N PRO A 32 -8.31 -12.36 -5.18
CA PRO A 32 -8.16 -10.97 -5.61
C PRO A 32 -8.41 -9.97 -4.46
N GLU A 33 -9.22 -10.37 -3.48
CA GLU A 33 -9.54 -9.61 -2.28
C GLU A 33 -8.32 -9.40 -1.36
N VAL A 34 -7.36 -10.33 -1.33
CA VAL A 34 -6.12 -10.20 -0.53
C VAL A 34 -5.15 -9.25 -1.21
N TYR A 35 -4.98 -9.37 -2.53
CA TYR A 35 -4.17 -8.44 -3.31
C TYR A 35 -4.66 -7.00 -3.13
N GLN A 36 -5.96 -6.77 -3.30
CA GLN A 36 -6.50 -5.42 -3.19
C GLN A 36 -6.38 -4.86 -1.77
N LEU A 37 -6.58 -5.71 -0.75
CA LEU A 37 -6.38 -5.34 0.65
C LEU A 37 -4.93 -4.93 0.93
N LEU A 38 -3.93 -5.63 0.38
CA LEU A 38 -2.53 -5.26 0.52
C LEU A 38 -2.25 -3.86 -0.04
N LEU A 39 -2.83 -3.53 -1.19
CA LEU A 39 -2.69 -2.19 -1.78
C LEU A 39 -3.39 -1.10 -0.97
N ASP A 40 -4.59 -1.39 -0.45
CA ASP A 40 -5.33 -0.48 0.41
C ASP A 40 -4.59 -0.22 1.72
N CYS A 41 -3.98 -1.25 2.31
CA CYS A 41 -3.18 -1.11 3.53
C CYS A 41 -1.87 -0.36 3.31
N GLY A 42 -1.20 -0.57 2.17
CA GLY A 42 -0.05 0.24 1.81
C GLY A 42 -0.43 1.72 1.62
N THR A 43 -1.59 1.97 1.00
CA THR A 43 -2.15 3.31 0.83
C THR A 43 -2.51 3.96 2.17
N MET A 44 -3.12 3.22 3.09
CA MET A 44 -3.44 3.70 4.45
C MET A 44 -2.18 4.17 5.18
N ASN A 45 -1.09 3.41 5.11
CA ASN A 45 0.18 3.78 5.72
C ASN A 45 0.79 5.02 5.05
N LEU A 46 0.75 5.12 3.72
CA LEU A 46 1.18 6.32 3.02
C LEU A 46 0.36 7.56 3.43
N LEU A 47 -0.96 7.43 3.52
CA LEU A 47 -1.81 8.55 3.95
C LEU A 47 -1.52 8.92 5.41
N ALA A 48 -1.29 7.94 6.29
CA ALA A 48 -0.87 8.20 7.66
C ALA A 48 0.44 8.99 7.71
N SER A 49 1.44 8.65 6.87
CA SER A 49 2.70 9.41 6.83
C SER A 49 2.49 10.88 6.44
N THR A 50 1.56 11.18 5.52
CA THR A 50 1.26 12.57 5.14
C THR A 50 0.57 13.39 6.24
N GLY A 51 -0.05 12.72 7.22
CA GLY A 51 -0.71 13.34 8.37
C GLY A 51 0.18 13.48 9.60
N THR A 52 1.42 12.98 9.54
CA THR A 52 2.33 12.88 10.69
C THR A 52 3.43 13.94 10.61
N GLU A 53 3.71 14.61 11.75
CA GLU A 53 4.75 15.64 11.84
C GLU A 53 6.11 15.08 12.29
N ASP A 54 6.12 13.94 12.98
CA ASP A 54 7.35 13.29 13.45
C ASP A 54 8.04 12.51 12.33
N ALA A 55 9.31 12.83 12.07
CA ALA A 55 10.05 12.25 10.95
C ALA A 55 10.32 10.75 11.10
N ALA A 56 10.52 10.24 12.33
CA ALA A 56 10.76 8.83 12.56
C ALA A 56 9.48 8.01 12.34
N GLU A 57 8.34 8.54 12.78
CA GLU A 57 7.03 7.93 12.50
C GLU A 57 6.70 7.98 10.99
N VAL A 58 7.01 9.08 10.29
CA VAL A 58 6.87 9.17 8.83
C VAL A 58 7.67 8.07 8.13
N GLU A 59 8.94 7.88 8.49
CA GLU A 59 9.79 6.83 7.93
C GLU A 59 9.21 5.42 8.20
N GLU A 60 8.67 5.18 9.39
CA GLU A 60 8.02 3.90 9.72
C GLU A 60 6.78 3.65 8.85
N TYR A 61 5.91 4.65 8.71
CA TYR A 61 4.72 4.53 7.86
C TYR A 61 5.07 4.32 6.39
N GLU A 62 6.07 5.02 5.86
CA GLU A 62 6.54 4.82 4.49
C GLU A 62 7.15 3.43 4.30
N ALA A 63 7.93 2.95 5.27
CA ALA A 63 8.49 1.58 5.24
C ALA A 63 7.39 0.52 5.24
N LYS A 64 6.34 0.69 6.07
CA LYS A 64 5.16 -0.19 6.08
C LYS A 64 4.42 -0.15 4.75
N ALA A 65 4.19 1.04 4.19
CA ALA A 65 3.55 1.19 2.89
C ALA A 65 4.28 0.41 1.79
N LEU A 66 5.61 0.54 1.75
CA LEU A 66 6.47 -0.18 0.82
C LEU A 66 6.42 -1.70 1.03
N ALA A 67 6.40 -2.18 2.28
CA ALA A 67 6.30 -3.62 2.57
C ALA A 67 4.99 -4.20 2.04
N PHE A 68 3.86 -3.54 2.30
CA PHE A 68 2.55 -3.94 1.78
C PHE A 68 2.51 -4.00 0.26
N TRP A 69 3.04 -2.99 -0.44
CA TRP A 69 3.04 -2.99 -1.91
C TRP A 69 4.01 -4.00 -2.52
N ARG A 70 5.16 -4.27 -1.88
CA ARG A 70 6.08 -5.33 -2.32
C ARG A 70 5.44 -6.70 -2.21
N VAL A 71 4.79 -6.97 -1.09
CA VAL A 71 4.04 -8.21 -0.86
C VAL A 71 2.86 -8.29 -1.83
N GLY A 72 2.11 -7.20 -2.03
CA GLY A 72 1.05 -7.11 -3.04
C GLY A 72 1.53 -7.39 -4.46
N LYS A 73 2.70 -6.86 -4.84
CA LYS A 73 3.33 -7.14 -6.13
C LYS A 73 3.65 -8.63 -6.29
N ALA A 74 4.26 -9.25 -5.28
CA ALA A 74 4.54 -10.69 -5.27
C ALA A 74 3.25 -11.53 -5.40
N TYR A 75 2.16 -11.06 -4.82
CA TYR A 75 0.84 -11.72 -4.78
C TYR A 75 -0.18 -11.25 -5.82
N GLY A 76 0.15 -10.51 -6.87
CA GLY A 76 -0.96 -10.06 -7.74
C GLY A 76 -0.61 -9.38 -9.03
N SER A 77 0.64 -8.96 -9.19
CA SER A 77 1.07 -8.40 -10.45
C SER A 77 2.59 -8.37 -10.53
N ALA A 78 3.18 -9.24 -11.35
CA ALA A 78 4.55 -9.02 -11.81
C ALA A 78 4.64 -7.76 -12.71
N ASP A 79 3.51 -7.30 -13.25
CA ASP A 79 3.37 -6.12 -14.09
C ASP A 79 3.32 -4.83 -13.24
N GLN A 80 4.27 -3.93 -13.49
CA GLN A 80 4.41 -2.67 -12.78
C GLN A 80 3.33 -1.64 -13.15
N ASP A 81 2.84 -1.65 -14.39
CA ASP A 81 1.83 -0.69 -14.86
C ASP A 81 0.48 -1.00 -14.25
N LYS A 82 0.16 -2.30 -14.14
CA LYS A 82 -1.04 -2.76 -13.42
C LYS A 82 -0.95 -2.44 -11.93
N LEU A 83 0.20 -2.70 -11.28
CA LEU A 83 0.38 -2.35 -9.87
C LEU A 83 0.16 -0.87 -9.63
N LYS A 84 0.73 0.00 -10.48
CA LYS A 84 0.52 1.44 -10.40
C LYS A 84 -0.96 1.81 -10.53
N THR A 85 -1.65 1.26 -11.53
CA THR A 85 -3.07 1.53 -11.76
C THR A 85 -3.93 1.12 -10.56
N ASP A 86 -3.65 -0.05 -9.98
CA ASP A 86 -4.42 -0.56 -8.85
C ASP A 86 -4.11 0.20 -7.55
N THR A 87 -2.87 0.67 -7.36
CA THR A 87 -2.51 1.58 -6.26
C THR A 87 -3.17 2.94 -6.42
N ASP A 88 -3.20 3.51 -7.63
CA ASP A 88 -3.91 4.77 -7.90
C ASP A 88 -5.41 4.64 -7.55
N ALA A 89 -6.03 3.50 -7.89
CA ALA A 89 -7.40 3.18 -7.50
C ALA A 89 -7.58 2.98 -5.98
N SER A 90 -6.58 2.40 -5.29
CA SER A 90 -6.55 2.32 -3.82
C SER A 90 -6.50 3.70 -3.16
N ILE A 91 -5.70 4.63 -3.68
CA ILE A 91 -5.63 6.02 -3.19
C ILE A 91 -7.00 6.69 -3.26
N GLU A 92 -7.72 6.54 -4.37
CA GLU A 92 -9.07 7.10 -4.51
C GLU A 92 -10.06 6.49 -3.51
N ARG A 93 -10.07 5.15 -3.38
CA ARG A 93 -10.99 4.46 -2.46
C ARG A 93 -10.70 4.77 -1.00
N VAL A 94 -9.45 4.63 -0.57
CA VAL A 94 -9.07 4.88 0.82
C VAL A 94 -9.23 6.36 1.17
N GLY A 95 -8.87 7.27 0.25
CA GLY A 95 -9.11 8.70 0.43
C GLY A 95 -10.60 9.03 0.59
N ALA A 96 -11.49 8.35 -0.14
CA ALA A 96 -12.93 8.49 0.06
C ALA A 96 -13.41 7.97 1.42
N LEU A 97 -12.82 6.88 1.94
CA LEU A 97 -13.12 6.38 3.28
C LEU A 97 -12.68 7.36 4.37
N VAL A 98 -11.50 7.97 4.23
CA VAL A 98 -11.01 8.99 5.18
C VAL A 98 -11.88 10.26 5.17
N GLY A 99 -12.45 10.62 4.02
CA GLY A 99 -13.37 11.75 3.89
C GLY A 99 -14.83 11.45 4.19
N SER A 100 -15.17 10.20 4.53
CA SER A 100 -16.53 9.75 4.83
C SER A 100 -17.00 10.28 6.19
N ALA A 101 -18.31 10.45 6.36
CA ALA A 101 -18.93 10.69 7.67
C ALA A 101 -19.26 9.38 8.42
N ASP A 102 -19.20 8.25 7.71
CA ASP A 102 -19.34 6.91 8.28
C ASP A 102 -17.95 6.25 8.37
N ASP A 103 -17.44 6.18 9.60
CA ASP A 103 -16.10 5.67 9.92
C ASP A 103 -16.05 4.14 9.97
N LYS A 104 -17.19 3.43 9.85
CA LYS A 104 -17.22 1.98 9.99
C LYS A 104 -16.35 1.29 8.95
N ALA A 105 -16.46 1.70 7.69
CA ALA A 105 -15.67 1.11 6.61
C ALA A 105 -14.17 1.42 6.74
N LEU A 106 -13.82 2.61 7.25
CA LEU A 106 -12.44 2.98 7.55
C LEU A 106 -11.89 2.16 8.72
N THR A 107 -12.68 1.99 9.78
CA THR A 107 -12.31 1.18 10.96
C THR A 107 -12.13 -0.30 10.60
N ASP A 108 -13.03 -0.84 9.78
CA ASP A 108 -12.94 -2.21 9.27
C ASP A 108 -11.67 -2.39 8.42
N LEU A 109 -11.28 -1.39 7.61
CA LEU A 109 -10.03 -1.40 6.85
C LEU A 109 -8.81 -1.35 7.78
N ILE A 110 -8.75 -0.40 8.72
CA ILE A 110 -7.65 -0.27 9.68
C ILE A 110 -7.43 -1.59 10.43
N SER A 111 -8.52 -2.19 10.93
CA SER A 111 -8.46 -3.45 11.68
C SER A 111 -7.86 -4.58 10.84
N ARG A 112 -8.21 -4.65 9.55
CA ARG A 112 -7.65 -5.65 8.62
C ARG A 112 -6.17 -5.38 8.32
N CYS A 113 -5.77 -4.12 8.18
CA CYS A 113 -4.38 -3.75 7.94
C CYS A 113 -3.49 -4.12 9.13
N VAL A 114 -3.89 -3.72 10.35
CA VAL A 114 -3.20 -4.07 11.59
C VAL A 114 -3.09 -5.59 11.74
N GLY A 115 -4.16 -6.33 11.45
CA GLY A 115 -4.16 -7.80 11.51
C GLY A 115 -3.21 -8.48 10.51
N MET A 116 -2.74 -7.77 9.48
CA MET A 116 -1.82 -8.30 8.46
C MET A 116 -0.38 -7.80 8.61
N GLU A 117 -0.12 -6.76 9.41
CA GLU A 117 1.19 -6.10 9.50
C GLU A 117 2.33 -7.08 9.82
N GLU A 118 2.14 -7.95 10.82
CA GLU A 118 3.15 -8.94 11.21
C GLU A 118 3.47 -9.91 10.06
N THR A 119 2.42 -10.41 9.39
CA THR A 119 2.55 -11.35 8.28
C THR A 119 3.25 -10.70 7.09
N VAL A 120 2.88 -9.47 6.75
CA VAL A 120 3.48 -8.72 5.64
C VAL A 120 4.95 -8.39 5.94
N THR A 121 5.26 -7.97 7.17
CA THR A 121 6.63 -7.67 7.58
C THR A 121 7.52 -8.91 7.48
N LYS A 122 7.02 -10.07 7.94
CA LYS A 122 7.72 -11.34 7.83
C LYS A 122 8.01 -11.71 6.37
N ILE A 123 6.98 -11.71 5.51
CA ILE A 123 7.13 -12.06 4.09
C ILE A 123 8.08 -11.09 3.39
N ASN A 124 7.94 -9.79 3.62
CA ASN A 124 8.84 -8.78 3.03
C ASN A 124 10.31 -8.97 3.49
N GLY A 125 10.55 -9.39 4.73
CA GLY A 125 11.89 -9.73 5.22
C GLY A 125 12.48 -10.97 4.53
N GLU A 126 11.67 -12.00 4.30
CA GLU A 126 12.07 -13.21 3.56
C GLU A 126 12.38 -12.92 2.08
N MET A 127 11.72 -11.92 1.47
CA MET A 127 11.97 -11.50 0.09
C MET A 127 13.28 -10.73 -0.11
N GLY A 128 13.85 -10.16 0.96
CA GLY A 128 15.06 -9.32 0.92
C GLY A 128 16.35 -10.04 1.34
N SER A 129 16.26 -11.34 1.67
CA SER A 129 17.39 -12.22 2.06
C SER A 129 17.85 -13.08 0.89
#